data_AF-A0A2R6DAD0-F1
#
_entry.id   AF-A0A2R6DAD0-F1
#
_cell.length_a   1.000
_cell.length_b   1.000
_cell.length_c   1.000
_cell.angle_alpha   90.00
_cell.angle_beta   90.00
_cell.angle_gamma   90.00
#
_symmetry.space_group_name_H-M   'P 1'
#
loop_
_entity.id
_entity.type
_entity.pdbx_description
1 polymer ?
#
loop_
_entity_poly.entity_id
_entity_poly.type
_entity_poly.pdbx_seq_one_letter_code
_entity_poly.pdbx_strand_id
1 'polypeptide(L)'
;MEKRHPRYIRYQWVLFIVSWSPLARKEFHDHIQSKGLWLLSGFLILASYLSIGGPSYVVAALESNTTLAAFQGPVSIFATFGAVLLSHRSVVSERESGSMKFVSGMPVRRHDILLGKVIGQTAVLCVPLLLTFLIVGGLGTLQYGLFSLSKFALFVAVSVVYLLLNVCVGVSISAAVTTSIQAATAAFSYYLVFILGWVDFVVYQIYTPLTGIQVNPLNPPASESLFLLHRLAPAGAYNVLTNWILSTGNSASWIVGVLADLQPNTQSNALVAELAFSRSDTLFVLHEELALLVFAGWILVPFSVGYYRFRKADLA
;
A
#
# COMPACT_ATOMS: atom_id res chain seq x y z
N MET A 1 -35.30 40.87 23.42
CA MET A 1 -34.22 40.90 22.40
C MET A 1 -33.00 40.20 22.98
N GLU A 2 -32.91 38.89 22.75
CA GLU A 2 -31.94 38.00 23.38
C GLU A 2 -30.67 37.90 22.51
N LYS A 3 -29.54 38.36 23.06
CA LYS A 3 -28.24 38.37 22.38
C LYS A 3 -27.71 36.94 22.28
N ARG A 4 -27.73 36.35 21.07
CA ARG A 4 -27.04 35.09 20.77
C ARG A 4 -25.52 35.26 20.96
N HIS A 5 -24.96 34.55 21.93
CA HIS A 5 -23.52 34.48 22.18
C HIS A 5 -22.80 33.65 21.09
N PRO A 6 -21.75 34.18 20.43
CA PRO A 6 -21.03 33.50 19.35
C PRO A 6 -20.00 32.44 19.83
N ARG A 7 -19.97 32.08 21.12
CA ARG A 7 -18.94 31.16 21.68
C ARG A 7 -19.21 29.67 21.48
N TYR A 8 -20.45 29.26 21.20
CA TYR A 8 -20.80 27.83 21.07
C TYR A 8 -20.28 27.19 19.77
N ILE A 9 -20.09 27.98 18.71
CA ILE A 9 -19.67 27.45 17.41
C ILE A 9 -18.20 27.00 17.47
N ARG A 10 -17.34 27.67 18.26
CA ARG A 10 -15.88 27.39 18.30
C ARG A 10 -15.52 26.06 18.97
N TYR A 11 -16.33 25.56 19.91
CA TYR A 11 -16.09 24.27 20.59
C TYR A 11 -16.54 23.05 19.78
N GLN A 12 -17.54 23.20 18.90
CA GLN A 12 -17.94 22.12 18.00
C GLN A 12 -16.82 21.76 17.01
N TRP A 13 -16.11 22.75 16.45
CA TRP A 13 -15.00 22.48 15.52
C TRP A 13 -13.77 21.84 16.19
N VAL A 14 -13.52 22.15 17.47
CA VAL A 14 -12.44 21.50 18.24
C VAL A 14 -12.79 20.05 18.56
N LEU A 15 -14.05 19.74 18.88
CA LEU A 15 -14.50 18.35 19.08
C LEU A 15 -14.45 17.50 17.79
N PHE A 16 -14.60 18.13 16.62
CA PHE A 16 -14.52 17.48 15.31
C PHE A 16 -13.10 17.05 14.90
N ILE A 17 -12.07 17.80 15.28
CA ILE A 17 -10.67 17.50 14.93
C ILE A 17 -10.00 16.61 16.00
N VAL A 18 -10.57 16.54 17.20
CA VAL A 18 -9.95 15.94 18.39
C VAL A 18 -10.56 14.59 18.79
N SER A 19 -11.61 14.09 18.14
CA SER A 19 -12.23 12.80 18.50
C SER A 19 -11.46 11.56 18.01
N TRP A 20 -10.87 11.62 16.80
CA TRP A 20 -10.17 10.46 16.21
C TRP A 20 -8.74 10.28 16.73
N SER A 21 -8.08 11.36 17.16
CA SER A 21 -6.68 11.33 17.63
C SER A 21 -6.48 10.48 18.91
N PRO A 22 -7.32 10.64 19.96
CA PRO A 22 -7.26 9.76 21.13
C PRO A 22 -7.51 8.28 20.76
N LEU A 23 -8.41 8.02 19.80
CA LEU A 23 -8.67 6.66 19.33
C LEU A 23 -7.47 6.09 18.58
N ALA A 24 -6.86 6.85 17.68
CA ALA A 24 -5.64 6.46 16.97
C ALA A 24 -4.48 6.21 17.94
N ARG A 25 -4.34 7.02 18.99
CA ARG A 25 -3.32 6.83 20.02
C ARG A 25 -3.56 5.56 20.82
N LYS A 26 -4.83 5.24 21.14
CA LYS A 26 -5.20 3.99 21.79
C LYS A 26 -4.84 2.80 20.90
N GLU A 27 -5.31 2.78 19.65
CA GLU A 27 -4.99 1.74 18.66
C GLU A 27 -3.48 1.55 18.53
N PHE A 28 -2.72 2.65 18.55
CA PHE A 28 -1.27 2.58 18.53
C PHE A 28 -0.70 1.83 19.73
N HIS A 29 -1.12 2.21 20.94
CA HIS A 29 -0.62 1.62 22.17
C HIS A 29 -0.99 0.14 22.31
N ASP A 30 -2.20 -0.23 21.88
CA ASP A 30 -2.69 -1.60 21.96
C ASP A 30 -1.91 -2.54 21.03
N HIS A 31 -1.47 -2.05 19.87
CA HIS A 31 -0.80 -2.88 18.86
C HIS A 31 0.73 -2.82 18.86
N ILE A 32 1.35 -1.75 19.36
CA ILE A 32 2.83 -1.59 19.35
C ILE A 32 3.55 -2.66 20.18
N GLN A 33 2.89 -3.19 21.21
CA GLN A 33 3.45 -4.24 22.09
C GLN A 33 3.17 -5.65 21.58
N SER A 34 2.44 -5.80 20.47
CA SER A 34 2.07 -7.11 19.95
C SER A 34 3.28 -7.87 19.41
N LYS A 35 3.40 -9.16 19.75
CA LYS A 35 4.49 -10.02 19.26
C LYS A 35 4.48 -10.13 17.72
N GLY A 36 3.28 -10.14 17.12
CA GLY A 36 3.12 -10.21 15.67
C GLY A 36 3.75 -9.03 14.93
N LEU A 37 3.68 -7.82 15.48
CA LEU A 37 4.32 -6.64 14.90
C LEU A 37 5.85 -6.76 14.89
N TRP A 38 6.44 -7.23 15.98
CA TRP A 38 7.89 -7.40 16.08
C TRP A 38 8.39 -8.58 15.24
N LEU A 39 7.60 -9.65 15.09
CA LEU A 39 7.86 -10.70 14.11
C LEU A 39 7.86 -10.15 12.67
N LEU A 40 6.86 -9.34 12.32
CA LEU A 40 6.82 -8.65 11.03
C LEU A 40 8.07 -7.77 10.83
N SER A 41 8.50 -7.04 11.86
CA SER A 41 9.74 -6.26 11.81
C SER A 41 10.95 -7.12 11.49
N GLY A 42 11.10 -8.27 12.14
CA GLY A 42 12.18 -9.22 11.88
C GLY A 42 12.17 -9.73 10.43
N PHE A 43 10.99 -10.10 9.92
CA PHE A 43 10.83 -10.52 8.53
C PHE A 43 11.14 -9.40 7.52
N LEU A 44 10.67 -8.17 7.77
CA LEU A 44 10.95 -7.02 6.91
C LEU A 44 12.44 -6.70 6.84
N ILE A 45 13.11 -6.69 7.99
CA ILE A 45 14.57 -6.49 8.08
C ILE A 45 15.30 -7.60 7.34
N LEU A 46 14.96 -8.86 7.64
CA LEU A 46 15.63 -10.01 7.03
C LEU A 46 15.42 -10.03 5.50
N ALA A 47 14.20 -9.88 5.02
CA ALA A 47 13.89 -9.88 3.60
C ALA A 47 14.55 -8.72 2.86
N SER A 48 14.57 -7.52 3.45
CA SER A 48 15.25 -6.36 2.86
C SER A 48 16.76 -6.54 2.85
N TYR A 49 17.35 -7.08 3.92
CA TYR A 49 18.76 -7.40 3.98
C TYR A 49 19.16 -8.44 2.91
N LEU A 50 18.38 -9.51 2.75
CA LEU A 50 18.61 -10.53 1.72
C LEU A 50 18.42 -9.99 0.29
N SER A 51 17.69 -8.89 0.13
CA SER A 51 17.46 -8.23 -1.16
C SER A 51 18.53 -7.19 -1.50
N ILE A 52 19.49 -6.91 -0.60
CA ILE A 52 20.58 -5.97 -0.86
C ILE A 52 21.49 -6.50 -1.99
N GLY A 53 21.93 -5.59 -2.86
CA GLY A 53 22.86 -5.88 -3.95
C GLY A 53 22.18 -6.46 -5.18
N GLY A 54 21.48 -7.58 -5.02
CA GLY A 54 20.85 -8.25 -6.16
C GLY A 54 21.85 -8.62 -7.27
N PRO A 55 21.36 -8.82 -8.51
CA PRO A 55 22.22 -9.06 -9.67
C PRO A 55 23.17 -7.90 -9.98
N SER A 56 24.33 -8.19 -10.58
CA SER A 56 25.37 -7.19 -10.87
C SER A 56 24.88 -6.01 -11.72
N TYR A 57 23.93 -6.24 -12.64
CA TYR A 57 23.33 -5.18 -13.45
C TYR A 57 22.50 -4.20 -12.62
N VAL A 58 21.90 -4.63 -11.52
CA VAL A 58 21.15 -3.74 -10.60
C VAL A 58 22.12 -2.82 -9.89
N VAL A 59 23.21 -3.38 -9.35
CA VAL A 59 24.26 -2.62 -8.69
C VAL A 59 24.87 -1.59 -9.63
N ALA A 60 25.17 -2.01 -10.87
CA ALA A 60 25.77 -1.15 -11.88
C ALA A 60 24.83 0.00 -12.29
N ALA A 61 23.52 -0.25 -12.42
CA ALA A 61 22.56 0.76 -12.84
C ALA A 61 22.19 1.77 -11.74
N LEU A 62 22.13 1.32 -10.48
CA LEU A 62 21.68 2.16 -9.36
C LEU A 62 22.80 2.77 -8.53
N GLU A 63 24.01 2.24 -8.65
CA GLU A 63 25.20 2.64 -7.89
C GLU A 63 24.87 2.71 -6.38
N SER A 64 25.01 3.88 -5.76
CA SER A 64 24.72 4.05 -4.33
C SER A 64 23.24 3.90 -3.97
N ASN A 65 22.32 4.03 -4.93
CA ASN A 65 20.88 3.84 -4.71
C ASN A 65 20.46 2.36 -4.70
N THR A 66 21.39 1.41 -4.91
CA THR A 66 21.13 -0.03 -4.87
C THR A 66 20.39 -0.47 -3.60
N THR A 67 20.76 0.13 -2.45
CA THR A 67 20.11 -0.12 -1.16
C THR A 67 18.61 0.21 -1.17
N LEU A 68 18.18 1.23 -1.93
CA LEU A 68 16.78 1.63 -1.99
C LEU A 68 15.93 0.61 -2.76
N ALA A 69 16.49 0.01 -3.82
CA ALA A 69 15.79 -1.02 -4.58
C ALA A 69 15.53 -2.29 -3.75
N ALA A 70 16.40 -2.60 -2.79
CA ALA A 70 16.26 -3.74 -1.88
C ALA A 70 14.97 -3.68 -1.03
N PHE A 71 14.39 -2.48 -0.84
CA PHE A 71 13.17 -2.30 -0.06
C PHE A 71 11.89 -2.57 -0.84
N GLN A 72 11.89 -2.40 -2.18
CA GLN A 72 10.64 -2.39 -2.97
C GLN A 72 9.85 -3.69 -2.75
N GLY A 73 10.52 -4.83 -2.91
CA GLY A 73 9.88 -6.12 -2.78
C GLY A 73 9.36 -6.44 -1.38
N PRO A 74 10.23 -6.39 -0.36
CA PRO A 74 9.83 -6.64 1.02
C PRO A 74 8.70 -5.74 1.51
N VAL A 75 8.70 -4.45 1.15
CA VAL A 75 7.59 -3.53 1.47
C VAL A 75 6.32 -3.96 0.73
N SER A 76 6.42 -4.23 -0.57
CA SER A 76 5.28 -4.62 -1.40
C SER A 76 4.59 -5.89 -0.87
N ILE A 77 5.35 -6.91 -0.48
CA ILE A 77 4.84 -8.19 0.02
C ILE A 77 4.56 -8.16 1.51
N PHE A 78 5.60 -8.04 2.35
CA PHE A 78 5.48 -8.30 3.78
C PHE A 78 4.82 -7.15 4.53
N ALA A 79 5.12 -5.90 4.18
CA ALA A 79 4.49 -4.76 4.86
C ALA A 79 2.98 -4.74 4.56
N THR A 80 2.59 -5.07 3.32
CA THR A 80 1.19 -5.26 2.95
C THR A 80 0.53 -6.41 3.68
N PHE A 81 1.20 -7.56 3.77
CA PHE A 81 0.69 -8.70 4.54
C PHE A 81 0.42 -8.31 5.99
N GLY A 82 1.38 -7.60 6.62
CA GLY A 82 1.24 -7.04 7.95
C GLY A 82 0.07 -6.07 8.07
N ALA A 83 -0.11 -5.17 7.10
CA ALA A 83 -1.21 -4.23 7.04
C ALA A 83 -2.58 -4.93 7.01
N VAL A 84 -2.73 -5.90 6.11
CA VAL A 84 -3.97 -6.67 5.95
C VAL A 84 -4.23 -7.53 7.20
N LEU A 85 -3.20 -8.20 7.75
CA LEU A 85 -3.33 -9.04 8.94
C LEU A 85 -3.65 -8.22 10.20
N LEU A 86 -3.10 -7.03 10.35
CA LEU A 86 -3.43 -6.17 11.49
C LEU A 86 -4.86 -5.62 11.39
N SER A 87 -5.28 -5.23 10.19
CA SER A 87 -6.52 -4.46 9.99
C SER A 87 -7.77 -5.30 9.73
N HIS A 88 -7.65 -6.55 9.25
CA HIS A 88 -8.81 -7.36 8.84
C HIS A 88 -9.84 -7.59 9.96
N ARG A 89 -9.42 -7.62 11.24
CA ARG A 89 -10.32 -7.79 12.39
C ARG A 89 -10.58 -6.53 13.20
N SER A 90 -10.14 -5.37 12.70
CA SER A 90 -10.20 -4.09 13.43
C SER A 90 -11.60 -3.65 13.85
N VAL A 91 -12.64 -3.98 13.07
CA VAL A 91 -14.04 -3.59 13.35
C VAL A 91 -14.89 -4.80 13.73
N VAL A 92 -14.76 -5.90 12.99
CA VAL A 92 -15.62 -7.09 13.22
C VAL A 92 -15.39 -7.73 14.60
N SER A 93 -14.17 -7.69 15.13
CA SER A 93 -13.87 -8.26 16.47
C SER A 93 -14.53 -7.45 17.60
N GLU A 94 -14.64 -6.13 17.45
CA GLU A 94 -15.34 -5.26 18.39
C GLU A 94 -16.86 -5.45 18.31
N ARG A 95 -17.37 -5.75 17.11
CA ARG A 95 -18.78 -6.09 16.91
C ARG A 95 -19.12 -7.44 17.55
N GLU A 96 -18.31 -8.47 17.31
CA GLU A 96 -18.52 -9.82 17.86
C GLU A 96 -18.41 -9.85 19.38
N SER A 97 -17.48 -9.09 19.97
CA SER A 97 -17.34 -8.96 21.42
C SER A 97 -18.41 -8.09 22.08
N GLY A 98 -19.25 -7.41 21.30
CA GLY A 98 -20.25 -6.45 21.79
C GLY A 98 -19.66 -5.16 22.35
N SER A 99 -18.33 -4.97 22.31
CA SER A 99 -17.65 -3.77 22.81
C SER A 99 -18.07 -2.51 22.05
N MET A 100 -18.51 -2.67 20.79
CA MET A 100 -19.02 -1.60 19.94
C MET A 100 -20.23 -0.86 20.56
N LYS A 101 -21.02 -1.53 21.42
CA LYS A 101 -22.15 -0.91 22.14
C LYS A 101 -21.70 0.09 23.21
N PHE A 102 -20.56 -0.16 23.85
CA PHE A 102 -19.97 0.78 24.81
C PHE A 102 -19.35 1.99 24.10
N VAL A 103 -18.80 1.79 22.90
CA VAL A 103 -18.26 2.88 22.07
C VAL A 103 -19.37 3.74 21.47
N SER A 104 -20.51 3.14 21.08
CA SER A 104 -21.67 3.88 20.54
C SER A 104 -22.40 4.74 21.59
N GLY A 105 -22.14 4.53 22.88
CA GLY A 105 -22.63 5.41 23.96
C GLY A 105 -21.84 6.71 24.09
N MET A 106 -20.67 6.82 23.43
CA MET A 106 -19.86 8.03 23.40
C MET A 106 -20.28 8.93 22.23
N PRO A 107 -20.19 10.26 22.35
CA PRO A 107 -20.58 11.22 21.31
C PRO A 107 -19.54 11.30 20.17
N VAL A 108 -19.10 10.14 19.65
CA VAL A 108 -18.07 10.03 18.59
C VAL A 108 -18.74 9.65 17.28
N ARG A 109 -18.34 10.30 16.19
CA ARG A 109 -18.89 10.01 14.87
C ARG A 109 -18.25 8.77 14.29
N ARG A 110 -19.01 8.01 13.50
CA ARG A 110 -18.53 6.75 12.92
C ARG A 110 -17.35 6.90 11.96
N HIS A 111 -17.26 8.02 11.23
CA HIS A 111 -16.09 8.28 10.40
C HIS A 111 -14.83 8.51 11.26
N ASP A 112 -14.96 9.14 12.42
CA ASP A 112 -13.84 9.32 13.35
C ASP A 112 -13.33 7.98 13.90
N ILE A 113 -14.23 7.01 14.07
CA ILE A 113 -13.86 5.65 14.50
C ILE A 113 -13.00 4.97 13.42
N LEU A 114 -13.47 4.96 12.17
CA LEU A 114 -12.73 4.34 11.07
C LEU A 114 -11.42 5.07 10.78
N LEU A 115 -11.42 6.41 10.79
CA LEU A 115 -10.19 7.21 10.62
C LEU A 115 -9.20 6.94 11.75
N GLY A 116 -9.65 6.89 13.00
CA GLY A 116 -8.81 6.57 14.15
C GLY A 116 -8.14 5.20 14.01
N LYS A 117 -8.89 4.18 13.55
CA LYS A 117 -8.35 2.85 13.26
C LYS A 117 -7.32 2.87 12.14
N VAL A 118 -7.65 3.48 11.00
CA VAL A 118 -6.74 3.54 9.84
C VAL A 118 -5.45 4.27 10.21
N ILE A 119 -5.54 5.45 10.81
CA ILE A 119 -4.37 6.25 11.19
C ILE A 119 -3.56 5.57 12.29
N GLY A 120 -4.21 5.05 13.33
CA GLY A 120 -3.55 4.35 14.43
C GLY A 120 -2.77 3.13 13.96
N GLN A 121 -3.40 2.26 13.17
CA GLN A 121 -2.76 1.04 12.65
C GLN A 121 -1.67 1.35 11.61
N THR A 122 -1.86 2.38 10.78
CA THR A 122 -0.81 2.86 9.87
C THR A 122 0.41 3.34 10.66
N ALA A 123 0.20 4.14 11.71
CA ALA A 123 1.28 4.64 12.56
C ALA A 123 2.05 3.51 13.26
N VAL A 124 1.35 2.46 13.70
CA VAL A 124 1.99 1.26 14.28
C VAL A 124 2.88 0.56 13.27
N LEU A 125 2.40 0.36 12.04
CA LEU A 125 3.13 -0.32 10.98
C LEU A 125 4.28 0.53 10.40
N CYS A 126 4.23 1.85 10.56
CA CYS A 126 5.37 2.71 10.26
C CYS A 126 6.58 2.39 11.15
N VAL A 127 6.38 1.90 12.39
CA VAL A 127 7.51 1.57 13.28
C VAL A 127 8.42 0.48 12.71
N PRO A 128 7.94 -0.74 12.39
CA PRO A 128 8.79 -1.78 11.81
C PRO A 128 9.31 -1.39 10.41
N LEU A 129 8.53 -0.64 9.62
CA LEU A 129 8.96 -0.14 8.33
C LEU A 129 10.17 0.82 8.46
N LEU A 130 10.05 1.85 9.31
CA LEU A 130 11.12 2.82 9.52
C LEU A 130 12.34 2.19 10.20
N LEU A 131 12.13 1.23 11.11
CA LEU A 131 13.22 0.45 11.70
C LEU A 131 13.97 -0.35 10.64
N THR A 132 13.24 -0.92 9.67
CA THR A 132 13.83 -1.63 8.53
C THR A 132 14.67 -0.70 7.68
N PHE A 133 14.13 0.46 7.30
CA PHE A 133 14.88 1.48 6.55
C PHE A 133 16.10 1.99 7.30
N LEU A 134 16.02 2.16 8.61
CA LEU A 134 17.14 2.60 9.43
C LEU A 134 18.26 1.54 9.46
N ILE A 135 17.94 0.30 9.81
CA ILE A 135 18.93 -0.78 9.98
C ILE A 135 19.52 -1.17 8.64
N VAL A 136 18.66 -1.56 7.70
CA VAL A 136 19.09 -2.08 6.39
C VAL A 136 19.62 -0.95 5.51
N GLY A 137 19.07 0.27 5.63
CA GLY A 137 19.62 1.45 4.99
C GLY A 137 21.04 1.74 5.48
N GLY A 138 21.25 1.73 6.80
CA GLY A 138 22.58 1.89 7.39
C GLY A 138 23.57 0.83 6.89
N LEU A 139 23.19 -0.46 6.94
CA LEU A 139 24.03 -1.55 6.41
C LEU A 139 24.33 -1.38 4.92
N GLY A 140 23.34 -1.04 4.11
CA GLY A 140 23.51 -0.80 2.68
C GLY A 140 24.41 0.39 2.37
N THR A 141 24.38 1.45 3.18
CA THR A 141 25.32 2.59 3.00
C THR A 141 26.78 2.20 3.24
N LEU A 142 27.05 1.24 4.13
CA LEU A 142 28.40 0.73 4.35
C LEU A 142 28.92 -0.08 3.15
N GLN A 143 28.02 -0.70 2.39
CA GLN A 143 28.37 -1.59 1.29
C GLN A 143 28.38 -0.90 -0.08
N TYR A 144 27.41 -0.01 -0.35
CA TYR A 144 27.21 0.64 -1.64
C TYR A 144 27.41 2.17 -1.61
N GLY A 145 27.72 2.74 -0.44
CA GLY A 145 27.86 4.17 -0.26
C GLY A 145 26.54 4.90 0.02
N LEU A 146 26.62 6.23 0.18
CA LEU A 146 25.47 7.06 0.52
C LEU A 146 24.51 7.20 -0.68
N PHE A 147 23.27 6.73 -0.51
CA PHE A 147 22.19 6.93 -1.47
C PHE A 147 21.68 8.38 -1.45
N SER A 148 20.94 8.77 -2.48
CA SER A 148 20.32 10.09 -2.56
C SER A 148 19.25 10.27 -1.47
N LEU A 149 19.44 11.26 -0.58
CA LEU A 149 18.52 11.54 0.51
C LEU A 149 17.13 11.98 0.02
N SER A 150 17.07 12.67 -1.13
CA SER A 150 15.80 13.08 -1.75
C SER A 150 15.01 11.86 -2.25
N LYS A 151 15.67 10.94 -2.95
CA LYS A 151 15.06 9.67 -3.41
C LYS A 151 14.62 8.82 -2.22
N PHE A 152 15.44 8.74 -1.17
CA PHE A 152 15.07 8.04 0.06
C PHE A 152 13.83 8.64 0.73
N ALA A 153 13.78 9.96 0.93
CA ALA A 153 12.63 10.62 1.55
C ALA A 153 11.33 10.40 0.76
N LEU A 154 11.38 10.49 -0.57
CA LEU A 154 10.25 10.18 -1.44
C LEU A 154 9.85 8.71 -1.36
N PHE A 155 10.82 7.80 -1.34
CA PHE A 155 10.57 6.36 -1.21
C PHE A 155 9.85 6.05 0.11
N VAL A 156 10.35 6.58 1.23
CA VAL A 156 9.70 6.42 2.54
C VAL A 156 8.27 6.96 2.52
N ALA A 157 8.06 8.16 1.95
CA ALA A 157 6.74 8.76 1.86
C ALA A 157 5.76 7.87 1.05
N VAL A 158 6.18 7.36 -0.11
CA VAL A 158 5.38 6.46 -0.94
C VAL A 158 5.10 5.14 -0.21
N SER A 159 6.09 4.55 0.48
CA SER A 159 5.89 3.33 1.26
C SER A 159 4.89 3.52 2.43
N VAL A 160 4.91 4.68 3.09
CA VAL A 160 3.94 5.00 4.16
C VAL A 160 2.53 5.18 3.59
N VAL A 161 2.37 5.86 2.47
CA VAL A 161 1.07 6.00 1.81
C VAL A 161 0.56 4.63 1.31
N TYR A 162 1.45 3.78 0.81
CA TYR A 162 1.12 2.42 0.42
C TYR A 162 0.68 1.55 1.59
N LEU A 163 1.32 1.68 2.77
CA LEU A 163 0.83 1.06 4.01
C LEU A 163 -0.57 1.57 4.38
N LEU A 164 -0.78 2.88 4.36
CA LEU A 164 -2.06 3.50 4.67
C LEU A 164 -3.17 2.96 3.76
N LEU A 165 -2.89 2.84 2.46
CA LEU A 165 -3.80 2.27 1.47
C LEU A 165 -4.21 0.85 1.87
N ASN A 166 -3.26 -0.03 2.18
CA ASN A 166 -3.56 -1.42 2.51
C ASN A 166 -4.26 -1.57 3.86
N VAL A 167 -3.92 -0.75 4.85
CA VAL A 167 -4.66 -0.67 6.12
C VAL A 167 -6.10 -0.21 5.85
N CYS A 168 -6.28 0.81 5.02
CA CYS A 168 -7.59 1.33 4.65
C CYS A 168 -8.48 0.24 4.01
N VAL A 169 -7.91 -0.55 3.10
CA VAL A 169 -8.61 -1.70 2.50
C VAL A 169 -9.00 -2.71 3.57
N GLY A 170 -8.09 -3.13 4.44
CA GLY A 170 -8.39 -4.16 5.45
C GLY A 170 -9.39 -3.69 6.52
N VAL A 171 -9.33 -2.43 6.97
CA VAL A 171 -10.35 -1.82 7.84
C VAL A 171 -11.71 -1.80 7.13
N SER A 172 -11.73 -1.45 5.84
CA SER A 172 -12.97 -1.40 5.05
C SER A 172 -13.60 -2.78 4.85
N ILE A 173 -12.78 -3.81 4.62
CA ILE A 173 -13.22 -5.21 4.60
C ILE A 173 -13.82 -5.58 5.96
N SER A 174 -13.12 -5.29 7.06
CA SER A 174 -13.58 -5.55 8.42
C SER A 174 -14.93 -4.91 8.72
N ALA A 175 -15.14 -3.68 8.25
CA ALA A 175 -16.37 -2.93 8.44
C ALA A 175 -17.56 -3.46 7.61
N ALA A 176 -17.27 -4.08 6.46
CA ALA A 176 -18.28 -4.53 5.50
C ALA A 176 -18.87 -5.93 5.79
N VAL A 177 -18.14 -6.75 6.55
CA VAL A 177 -18.51 -8.14 6.87
C VAL A 177 -19.11 -8.28 8.26
N THR A 178 -19.68 -9.45 8.58
CA THR A 178 -20.34 -9.70 9.88
C THR A 178 -19.54 -10.61 10.79
N THR A 179 -18.70 -11.50 10.24
CA THR A 179 -17.92 -12.45 11.04
C THR A 179 -16.41 -12.33 10.82
N SER A 180 -15.63 -12.70 11.83
CA SER A 180 -14.16 -12.73 11.78
C SER A 180 -13.63 -13.64 10.67
N ILE A 181 -14.30 -14.77 10.42
CA ILE A 181 -13.92 -15.70 9.34
C ILE A 181 -14.10 -15.04 7.97
N GLN A 182 -15.26 -14.39 7.72
CA GLN A 182 -15.49 -13.67 6.46
C GLN A 182 -14.45 -12.57 6.25
N ALA A 183 -14.10 -11.84 7.31
CA ALA A 183 -13.08 -10.80 7.25
C ALA A 183 -11.71 -11.37 6.87
N ALA A 184 -11.30 -12.48 7.50
CA ALA A 184 -10.05 -13.16 7.20
C ALA A 184 -10.02 -13.69 5.75
N THR A 185 -11.09 -14.34 5.29
CA THR A 185 -11.18 -14.85 3.91
C THR A 185 -11.13 -13.72 2.89
N ALA A 186 -11.85 -12.62 3.09
CA ALA A 186 -11.85 -11.48 2.18
C ALA A 186 -10.49 -10.76 2.16
N ALA A 187 -9.87 -10.56 3.32
CA ALA A 187 -8.55 -9.98 3.47
C ALA A 187 -7.46 -10.83 2.78
N PHE A 188 -7.50 -12.15 2.99
CA PHE A 188 -6.58 -13.09 2.33
C PHE A 188 -6.79 -13.14 0.81
N SER A 189 -8.05 -13.11 0.36
CA SER A 189 -8.38 -13.07 -1.07
C SER A 189 -7.88 -11.78 -1.71
N TYR A 190 -8.05 -10.63 -1.04
CA TYR A 190 -7.47 -9.36 -1.49
C TYR A 190 -5.95 -9.45 -1.63
N TYR A 191 -5.27 -9.99 -0.62
CA TYR A 191 -3.81 -10.14 -0.65
C TYR A 191 -3.34 -11.04 -1.81
N LEU A 192 -3.94 -12.22 -1.97
CA LEU A 192 -3.59 -13.12 -3.08
C LEU A 192 -3.86 -12.49 -4.45
N VAL A 193 -5.01 -11.86 -4.63
CA VAL A 193 -5.43 -11.33 -5.93
C VAL A 193 -4.67 -10.06 -6.30
N PHE A 194 -4.59 -9.08 -5.42
CA PHE A 194 -4.11 -7.74 -5.78
C PHE A 194 -2.61 -7.52 -5.50
N ILE A 195 -2.01 -8.33 -4.63
CA ILE A 195 -0.60 -8.16 -4.24
C ILE A 195 0.29 -9.21 -4.91
N LEU A 196 -0.16 -10.47 -4.95
CA LEU A 196 0.64 -11.57 -5.51
C LEU A 196 0.22 -11.98 -6.92
N GLY A 197 -1.06 -11.86 -7.26
CA GLY A 197 -1.62 -12.55 -8.42
C GLY A 197 -2.23 -11.68 -9.52
N TRP A 198 -2.18 -10.36 -9.38
CA TRP A 198 -3.00 -9.49 -10.21
C TRP A 198 -2.67 -9.63 -11.69
N VAL A 199 -1.39 -9.56 -12.05
CA VAL A 199 -0.98 -9.62 -13.46
C VAL A 199 -1.14 -11.04 -14.00
N ASP A 200 -0.43 -12.01 -13.39
CA ASP A 200 -0.29 -13.35 -13.94
C ASP A 200 -1.56 -14.21 -13.82
N PHE A 201 -2.29 -14.09 -12.71
CA PHE A 201 -3.48 -14.91 -12.45
C PHE A 201 -4.81 -14.22 -12.79
N VAL A 202 -4.84 -12.89 -12.91
CA VAL A 202 -6.09 -12.16 -13.22
C VAL A 202 -6.02 -11.47 -14.57
N VAL A 203 -5.10 -10.54 -14.77
CA VAL A 203 -5.04 -9.74 -16.00
C VAL A 203 -4.84 -10.62 -17.23
N TYR A 204 -3.86 -11.52 -17.24
CA TYR A 204 -3.60 -12.35 -18.42
C TYR A 204 -4.74 -13.32 -18.74
N GLN A 205 -5.41 -13.84 -17.71
CA GLN A 205 -6.55 -14.76 -17.86
C GLN A 205 -7.81 -14.07 -18.41
N ILE A 206 -7.97 -12.77 -18.13
CA ILE A 206 -9.13 -11.99 -18.59
C ILE A 206 -8.83 -11.29 -19.93
N TYR A 207 -7.61 -10.81 -20.13
CA TYR A 207 -7.25 -10.02 -21.29
C TYR A 207 -7.28 -10.82 -22.59
N THR A 208 -6.74 -12.05 -22.57
CA THR A 208 -6.67 -12.90 -23.77
C THR A 208 -8.07 -13.25 -24.31
N PRO A 209 -9.03 -13.72 -23.48
CA PRO A 209 -10.39 -13.98 -23.97
C PRO A 209 -11.15 -12.73 -24.45
N LEU A 210 -10.92 -11.56 -23.83
CA LEU A 210 -11.65 -10.34 -24.19
C LEU A 210 -11.16 -9.70 -25.48
N THR A 211 -9.85 -9.76 -25.74
CA THR A 211 -9.22 -9.05 -26.87
C THR A 211 -8.85 -9.99 -28.03
N GLY A 212 -8.77 -11.29 -27.79
CA GLY A 212 -8.24 -12.27 -28.74
C GLY A 212 -6.71 -12.23 -28.88
N ILE A 213 -6.02 -11.34 -28.16
CA ILE A 213 -4.56 -11.19 -28.20
C ILE A 213 -3.95 -12.09 -27.13
N GLN A 214 -3.15 -13.07 -27.53
CA GLN A 214 -2.40 -13.89 -26.58
C GLN A 214 -1.33 -13.07 -25.87
N VAL A 215 -1.30 -13.17 -24.54
CA VAL A 215 -0.28 -12.52 -23.72
C VAL A 215 0.80 -13.53 -23.36
N ASN A 216 2.01 -13.32 -23.88
CA ASN A 216 3.19 -14.04 -23.43
C ASN A 216 3.84 -13.27 -22.27
N PRO A 217 3.96 -13.83 -21.06
CA PRO A 217 4.56 -13.13 -19.93
C PRO A 217 5.99 -12.63 -20.15
N LEU A 218 6.79 -13.34 -20.96
CA LEU A 218 8.19 -12.96 -21.27
C LEU A 218 8.31 -11.98 -22.44
N ASN A 219 7.23 -11.79 -23.20
CA ASN A 219 7.17 -10.80 -24.27
C ASN A 219 5.73 -10.26 -24.38
N PRO A 220 5.30 -9.47 -23.39
CA PRO A 220 3.93 -8.97 -23.34
C PRO A 220 3.67 -8.04 -24.52
N PRO A 221 2.47 -8.09 -25.13
CA PRO A 221 2.15 -7.23 -26.26
C PRO A 221 2.17 -5.76 -25.83
N ALA A 222 2.67 -4.89 -26.71
CA ALA A 222 2.67 -3.44 -26.54
C ALA A 222 1.26 -2.85 -26.67
N SER A 223 0.39 -3.13 -25.71
CA SER A 223 -0.98 -2.63 -25.63
C SER A 223 -1.15 -1.67 -24.46
N GLU A 224 -1.67 -0.48 -24.75
CA GLU A 224 -1.96 0.55 -23.73
C GLU A 224 -2.93 0.03 -22.66
N SER A 225 -3.94 -0.74 -23.08
CA SER A 225 -4.94 -1.28 -22.17
C SER A 225 -4.36 -2.34 -21.24
N LEU A 226 -3.47 -3.20 -21.75
CA LEU A 226 -2.73 -4.17 -20.92
C LEU A 226 -1.83 -3.44 -19.92
N PHE A 227 -1.11 -2.43 -20.39
CA PHE A 227 -0.25 -1.59 -19.55
C PHE A 227 -1.03 -0.92 -18.41
N LEU A 228 -2.19 -0.34 -18.72
CA LEU A 228 -3.08 0.25 -17.72
C LEU A 228 -3.53 -0.81 -16.69
N LEU A 229 -3.94 -2.00 -17.14
CA LEU A 229 -4.39 -3.07 -16.25
C LEU A 229 -3.31 -3.47 -15.25
N HIS A 230 -2.04 -3.54 -15.65
CA HIS A 230 -0.94 -3.85 -14.73
C HIS A 230 -0.82 -2.81 -13.60
N ARG A 231 -1.11 -1.54 -13.90
CA ARG A 231 -1.01 -0.41 -12.97
C ARG A 231 -2.18 -0.28 -12.00
N LEU A 232 -3.32 -0.92 -12.28
CA LEU A 232 -4.52 -0.80 -11.44
C LEU A 232 -4.39 -1.47 -10.07
N ALA A 233 -3.48 -2.44 -9.91
CA ALA A 233 -3.23 -3.06 -8.61
C ALA A 233 -2.45 -2.11 -7.68
N PRO A 234 -2.72 -2.12 -6.36
CA PRO A 234 -1.95 -1.36 -5.38
C PRO A 234 -0.44 -1.63 -5.47
N ALA A 235 -0.06 -2.90 -5.58
CA ALA A 235 1.34 -3.30 -5.70
C ALA A 235 1.97 -2.78 -7.01
N GLY A 236 1.21 -2.84 -8.12
CA GLY A 236 1.66 -2.30 -9.40
C GLY A 236 1.88 -0.78 -9.36
N ALA A 237 0.93 -0.03 -8.79
CA ALA A 237 1.07 1.42 -8.61
C ALA A 237 2.24 1.79 -7.68
N TYR A 238 2.47 1.02 -6.60
CA TYR A 238 3.63 1.20 -5.73
C TYR A 238 4.95 0.98 -6.48
N ASN A 239 5.00 -0.04 -7.33
CA ASN A 239 6.16 -0.31 -8.17
C ASN A 239 6.42 0.82 -9.16
N VAL A 240 5.37 1.34 -9.83
CA VAL A 240 5.50 2.51 -10.74
C VAL A 240 6.16 3.69 -10.02
N LEU A 241 5.64 4.08 -8.84
CA LEU A 241 6.16 5.24 -8.12
C LEU A 241 7.60 5.04 -7.64
N THR A 242 7.94 3.84 -7.17
CA THR A 242 9.29 3.54 -6.70
C THR A 242 10.30 3.43 -7.85
N ASN A 243 9.89 2.86 -8.99
CA ASN A 243 10.67 2.86 -10.23
C ASN A 243 10.92 4.29 -10.73
N TRP A 244 9.89 5.14 -10.68
CA TRP A 244 9.99 6.55 -11.06
C TRP A 244 10.95 7.33 -10.17
N ILE A 245 10.85 7.17 -8.85
CA ILE A 245 11.74 7.80 -7.87
C ILE A 245 13.20 7.40 -8.10
N LEU A 246 13.45 6.13 -8.43
CA LEU A 246 14.80 5.63 -8.68
C LEU A 246 15.29 5.88 -10.10
N SER A 247 14.40 6.28 -11.02
CA SER A 247 14.68 6.53 -12.43
C SER A 247 15.12 5.26 -13.18
N THR A 248 14.47 4.12 -12.89
CA THR A 248 14.84 2.81 -13.45
C THR A 248 14.06 2.41 -14.70
N GLY A 249 13.02 3.18 -15.07
CA GLY A 249 12.13 2.89 -16.18
C GLY A 249 10.67 2.80 -15.74
N ASN A 250 9.75 3.12 -16.64
CA ASN A 250 8.34 3.25 -16.34
C ASN A 250 7.62 1.90 -16.48
N SER A 251 7.34 1.26 -15.34
CA SER A 251 6.68 -0.05 -15.29
C SER A 251 5.98 -0.28 -13.95
N ALA A 252 4.95 -1.14 -13.96
CA ALA A 252 4.32 -1.69 -12.76
C ALA A 252 5.06 -2.92 -12.20
N SER A 253 6.13 -3.36 -12.88
CA SER A 253 6.95 -4.49 -12.46
C SER A 253 8.05 -4.08 -11.49
N TRP A 254 8.69 -5.09 -10.90
CA TRP A 254 9.75 -4.93 -9.90
C TRP A 254 11.01 -4.34 -10.53
N ILE A 255 11.75 -3.49 -9.80
CA ILE A 255 12.98 -2.82 -10.25
C ILE A 255 13.95 -3.80 -10.89
N VAL A 256 14.14 -4.97 -10.26
CA VAL A 256 15.07 -5.99 -10.75
C VAL A 256 14.67 -6.47 -12.14
N GLY A 257 13.38 -6.71 -12.39
CA GLY A 257 12.87 -7.11 -13.72
C GLY A 257 12.96 -5.98 -14.74
N VAL A 258 12.59 -4.76 -14.34
CA VAL A 258 12.70 -3.57 -15.21
C VAL A 258 14.14 -3.37 -15.68
N LEU A 259 15.10 -3.39 -14.75
CA LEU A 259 16.51 -3.22 -15.08
C LEU A 259 17.07 -4.40 -15.88
N ALA A 260 16.55 -5.61 -15.67
CA ALA A 260 16.92 -6.79 -16.44
C ALA A 260 16.57 -6.62 -17.93
N ASP A 261 15.37 -6.13 -18.25
CA ASP A 261 14.94 -5.92 -19.64
C ASP A 261 15.67 -4.76 -20.34
N LEU A 262 16.27 -3.85 -19.57
CA LEU A 262 17.16 -2.82 -20.11
C LEU A 262 18.58 -3.34 -20.41
N GLN A 263 18.95 -4.54 -19.93
CA GLN A 263 20.27 -5.12 -20.22
C GLN A 263 20.27 -5.90 -21.54
N PRO A 264 21.38 -5.88 -22.28
CA PRO A 264 21.56 -6.78 -23.42
C PRO A 264 21.48 -8.25 -22.97
N ASN A 265 20.76 -9.07 -23.72
CA ASN A 265 20.66 -10.53 -23.54
C ASN A 265 20.07 -11.00 -22.19
N THR A 266 19.42 -10.13 -21.43
CA THR A 266 18.64 -10.51 -20.26
C THR A 266 17.17 -10.23 -20.55
N GLN A 267 16.29 -11.14 -20.14
CA GLN A 267 14.84 -10.96 -20.27
C GLN A 267 14.16 -11.27 -18.96
N SER A 268 13.10 -10.53 -18.69
CA SER A 268 12.20 -10.67 -17.56
C SER A 268 10.75 -10.61 -18.06
N ASN A 269 9.80 -10.71 -17.14
CA ASN A 269 8.38 -10.53 -17.44
C ASN A 269 7.91 -9.07 -17.22
N ALA A 270 8.82 -8.10 -17.22
CA ALA A 270 8.47 -6.70 -17.02
C ALA A 270 7.96 -6.08 -18.33
N LEU A 271 6.84 -5.35 -18.22
CA LEU A 271 6.35 -4.51 -19.30
C LEU A 271 6.85 -3.09 -19.06
N VAL A 272 7.92 -2.71 -19.75
CA VAL A 272 8.62 -1.42 -19.62
C VAL A 272 8.17 -0.48 -20.74
N ALA A 273 7.68 0.71 -20.38
CA ALA A 273 7.05 1.60 -21.35
C ALA A 273 8.00 2.05 -22.46
N GLU A 274 9.25 2.33 -22.11
CA GLU A 274 10.30 2.81 -23.00
C GLU A 274 10.73 1.76 -24.03
N LEU A 275 10.54 0.47 -23.71
CA LEU A 275 10.84 -0.64 -24.62
C LEU A 275 9.62 -1.01 -25.47
N ALA A 276 8.42 -0.93 -24.88
CA ALA A 276 7.18 -1.35 -25.54
C ALA A 276 6.59 -0.28 -26.45
N PHE A 277 6.74 1.02 -26.13
CA PHE A 277 6.08 2.12 -26.82
C PHE A 277 7.10 3.10 -27.39
N SER A 278 7.02 3.36 -28.70
CA SER A 278 7.90 4.31 -29.41
C SER A 278 7.54 5.79 -29.19
N ARG A 279 6.39 6.07 -28.57
CA ARG A 279 5.92 7.42 -28.19
C ARG A 279 5.38 7.41 -26.75
N SER A 280 6.28 7.42 -25.77
CA SER A 280 5.93 7.42 -24.34
C SER A 280 5.17 8.67 -23.89
N ASP A 281 5.51 9.83 -24.45
CA ASP A 281 5.14 11.13 -23.84
C ASP A 281 3.73 11.61 -24.22
N THR A 282 3.07 10.97 -25.18
CA THR A 282 1.79 11.45 -25.73
C THR A 282 0.56 10.78 -25.12
N LEU A 283 0.72 9.65 -24.44
CA LEU A 283 -0.40 8.86 -23.93
C LEU A 283 -0.52 9.03 -22.43
N PHE A 284 -1.65 9.58 -21.99
CA PHE A 284 -1.95 9.78 -20.57
C PHE A 284 -1.76 8.51 -19.74
N VAL A 285 -2.06 7.32 -20.31
CA VAL A 285 -1.90 6.00 -19.69
C VAL A 285 -0.45 5.67 -19.30
N LEU A 286 0.54 6.29 -19.96
CA LEU A 286 1.96 6.05 -19.73
C LEU A 286 2.50 6.92 -18.59
N HIS A 287 1.94 8.09 -18.32
CA HIS A 287 2.34 8.96 -17.21
C HIS A 287 2.42 8.25 -15.85
N GLU A 288 3.53 8.38 -15.13
CA GLU A 288 3.75 7.81 -13.80
C GLU A 288 2.84 8.42 -12.74
N GLU A 289 2.39 9.66 -12.94
CA GLU A 289 1.49 10.37 -12.04
C GLU A 289 0.13 9.67 -11.91
N LEU A 290 -0.25 8.86 -12.89
CA LEU A 290 -1.45 8.02 -12.80
C LEU A 290 -1.43 7.07 -11.60
N ALA A 291 -0.26 6.61 -11.17
CA ALA A 291 -0.16 5.76 -9.99
C ALA A 291 -0.62 6.47 -8.71
N LEU A 292 -0.49 7.80 -8.63
CA LEU A 292 -1.04 8.60 -7.53
C LEU A 292 -2.57 8.60 -7.53
N LEU A 293 -3.19 8.64 -8.71
CA LEU A 293 -4.65 8.54 -8.85
C LEU A 293 -5.13 7.13 -8.48
N VAL A 294 -4.38 6.08 -8.85
CA VAL A 294 -4.67 4.71 -8.43
C VAL A 294 -4.60 4.59 -6.90
N PHE A 295 -3.58 5.17 -6.27
CA PHE A 295 -3.50 5.24 -4.80
C PHE A 295 -4.71 5.93 -4.18
N ALA A 296 -5.09 7.10 -4.71
CA ALA A 296 -6.26 7.82 -4.24
C ALA A 296 -7.54 6.99 -4.39
N GLY A 297 -7.72 6.29 -5.52
CA GLY A 297 -8.85 5.39 -5.76
C GLY A 297 -8.93 4.26 -4.72
N TRP A 298 -7.81 3.59 -4.44
CA TRP A 298 -7.74 2.50 -3.47
C TRP A 298 -7.85 2.94 -2.01
N ILE A 299 -7.66 4.22 -1.71
CA ILE A 299 -7.97 4.78 -0.39
C ILE A 299 -9.45 5.16 -0.34
N LEU A 300 -9.91 5.99 -1.27
CA LEU A 300 -11.23 6.62 -1.22
C LEU A 300 -12.37 5.62 -1.45
N VAL A 301 -12.24 4.70 -2.41
CA VAL A 301 -13.32 3.76 -2.76
C VAL A 301 -13.57 2.76 -1.63
N PRO A 302 -12.56 1.99 -1.14
CA PRO A 302 -12.77 1.07 -0.03
C PRO A 302 -13.25 1.79 1.23
N PHE A 303 -12.67 2.93 1.58
CA PHE A 303 -13.07 3.70 2.76
C PHE A 303 -14.55 4.10 2.68
N SER A 304 -14.99 4.61 1.53
CA SER A 304 -16.38 5.02 1.31
C SER A 304 -17.35 3.84 1.40
N VAL A 305 -16.99 2.69 0.82
CA VAL A 305 -17.78 1.46 0.87
C VAL A 305 -17.86 0.92 2.30
N GLY A 306 -16.73 0.84 3.00
CA GLY A 306 -16.64 0.40 4.39
C GLY A 306 -17.47 1.29 5.32
N TYR A 307 -17.33 2.61 5.17
CA TYR A 307 -18.14 3.59 5.91
C TYR A 307 -19.64 3.43 5.67
N TYR A 308 -20.06 3.29 4.41
CA TYR A 308 -21.47 3.13 4.07
C TYR A 308 -22.07 1.85 4.66
N ARG A 309 -21.34 0.73 4.58
CA ARG A 309 -21.74 -0.55 5.17
C ARG A 309 -21.81 -0.47 6.70
N PHE A 310 -20.80 0.13 7.33
CA PHE A 310 -20.75 0.34 8.77
C PHE A 310 -21.92 1.19 9.27
N ARG A 311 -22.33 2.20 8.49
CA ARG A 311 -23.47 3.04 8.84
C ARG A 311 -24.79 2.28 8.84
N LYS A 312 -25.01 1.41 7.85
CA LYS A 312 -26.26 0.65 7.70
C LYS A 312 -26.45 -0.45 8.75
N ALA A 313 -25.38 -1.13 9.15
CA ALA A 313 -25.46 -2.28 10.04
C ALA A 313 -26.04 -1.99 11.44
N ASP A 314 -25.93 -0.76 11.94
CA ASP A 314 -26.49 -0.37 13.25
C ASP A 314 -27.89 0.26 13.15
N LEU A 315 -28.46 0.41 11.95
CA LEU A 315 -29.84 0.87 11.76
C LEU A 315 -30.85 -0.28 11.73
N ALA A 316 -30.37 -1.53 11.81
CA ALA A 316 -31.13 -2.77 11.84
C ALA A 316 -31.01 -3.42 13.22
#